data_AF-A0A9D8JGZ2-F1
#
_entry.id   AF-A0A9D8JGZ2-F1
#
_cell.length_a   1.000
_cell.length_b   1.000
_cell.length_c   1.000
_cell.angle_alpha   90.00
_cell.angle_beta   90.00
_cell.angle_gamma   90.00
#
_symmetry.space_group_name_H-M   'P 1'
#
loop_
_entity.id
_entity.type
_entity.pdbx_description
1 polymer ?
#
loop_
_entity_poly.entity_id
_entity_poly.type
_entity_poly.pdbx_seq_one_letter_code
_entity_poly.pdbx_strand_id
1 'polypeptide(L)'
;MSFDQPIDAVRNRKNLKLFIVIDDSLDFRYKVINPSGEVLILPDLLFEDDPIIVAPEDASTEFSPEQLSAYSEHLVKAAAAAAAAKLAASRPEPPRRIVAEPAPRPKTRRQQSTPIQTRRGLAASWSAPRLTFYKHKIEPLHPKQSFKITVEGTGDFEITKEDFVAHFNDVMMSPSYRADGLFTYPQIPDKALRYRKA
;
A
#
# COMPACT_ATOMS: atom_id res chain seq x y z
N MET A 1 29.14 2.58 11.39
CA MET A 1 28.30 3.21 10.35
C MET A 1 27.52 4.31 11.04
N SER A 2 27.60 5.54 10.55
CA SER A 2 26.84 6.67 11.12
C SER A 2 25.65 6.93 10.22
N PHE A 3 24.45 6.99 10.81
CA PHE A 3 23.22 7.34 10.12
C PHE A 3 22.92 8.81 10.43
N ASP A 4 22.59 9.62 9.43
CA ASP A 4 22.23 11.03 9.63
C ASP A 4 20.71 11.23 9.77
N GLN A 5 19.93 10.15 9.65
CA GLN A 5 18.47 10.20 9.68
C GLN A 5 17.91 9.22 10.72
N PRO A 6 16.81 9.58 11.40
CA PRO A 6 16.10 8.65 12.25
C PRO A 6 15.58 7.47 11.42
N ILE A 7 15.59 6.28 12.02
CA ILE A 7 15.18 5.05 11.36
C ILE A 7 13.79 4.69 11.85
N ASP A 8 12.84 4.64 10.93
CA ASP A 8 11.51 4.12 11.21
C ASP A 8 11.58 2.61 11.41
N ALA A 9 10.98 2.14 12.49
CA ALA A 9 10.94 0.74 12.84
C ALA A 9 9.59 0.32 13.38
N VAL A 10 9.31 -0.97 13.24
CA VAL A 10 8.11 -1.60 13.75
C VAL A 10 8.49 -2.81 14.59
N ARG A 11 7.84 -2.96 15.74
CA ARG A 11 8.05 -4.10 16.62
C ARG A 11 7.06 -5.20 16.28
N ASN A 12 7.56 -6.41 16.10
CA ASN A 12 6.71 -7.56 15.84
C ASN A 12 6.00 -8.02 17.12
N ARG A 13 4.68 -8.16 17.08
CA ARG A 13 3.83 -8.52 18.24
C ARG A 13 4.15 -9.87 18.85
N LYS A 14 4.67 -10.83 18.06
CA LYS A 14 4.88 -12.21 18.51
C LYS A 14 6.25 -12.44 19.14
N ASN A 15 7.29 -11.79 18.61
CA ASN A 15 8.67 -12.04 19.04
C ASN A 15 9.36 -10.81 19.62
N LEU A 16 8.66 -9.66 19.66
CA LEU A 16 9.14 -8.37 20.17
C LEU A 16 10.42 -7.84 19.49
N LYS A 17 10.80 -8.44 18.35
CA LYS A 17 11.97 -7.99 17.58
C LYS A 17 11.62 -6.77 16.75
N LEU A 18 12.60 -5.88 16.61
CA LEU A 18 12.50 -4.69 15.78
C LEU A 18 12.82 -5.01 14.32
N PHE A 19 12.05 -4.39 13.44
CA PHE A 19 12.19 -4.47 12.00
C PHE A 19 12.28 -3.04 11.47
N ILE A 20 13.27 -2.77 10.62
CA ILE A 20 13.44 -1.44 10.01
C ILE A 20 12.41 -1.30 8.88
N VAL A 21 11.60 -0.25 8.91
CA VAL A 21 10.66 0.08 7.83
C VAL A 21 11.42 0.82 6.73
N ILE A 22 11.28 0.33 5.50
CA ILE A 22 11.88 0.95 4.31
C ILE A 22 10.82 1.62 3.45
N ASP A 23 9.61 1.04 3.46
CA ASP A 23 8.48 1.52 2.67
C ASP A 23 7.19 1.13 3.40
N ASP A 24 6.40 2.14 3.74
CA ASP A 24 5.06 2.08 4.31
C ASP A 24 3.97 2.36 3.25
N SER A 25 4.36 2.66 2.01
CA SER A 25 3.44 3.00 0.92
C SER A 25 2.75 1.77 0.30
N LEU A 26 2.92 0.58 0.89
CA LEU A 26 2.25 -0.63 0.45
C LEU A 26 0.96 -0.82 1.26
N ASP A 27 -0.18 -0.87 0.58
CA ASP A 27 -1.49 -1.07 1.22
C ASP A 27 -1.46 -2.25 2.22
N PHE A 28 -1.60 -1.91 3.51
CA PHE A 28 -1.64 -2.83 4.68
C PHE A 28 -0.43 -3.75 4.84
N ARG A 29 0.70 -3.39 4.24
CA ARG A 29 1.94 -4.16 4.33
C ARG A 29 3.09 -3.21 4.57
N TYR A 30 3.99 -3.61 5.44
CA TYR A 30 5.27 -2.95 5.54
C TYR A 30 6.30 -3.69 4.69
N LYS A 31 7.09 -2.93 3.94
CA LYS A 31 8.36 -3.41 3.44
C LYS A 31 9.39 -3.14 4.53
N VAL A 32 9.85 -4.21 5.16
CA VAL A 32 10.73 -4.14 6.32
C VAL A 32 12.01 -4.93 6.13
N ILE A 33 13.03 -4.63 6.94
CA ILE A 33 14.26 -5.43 7.05
C ILE A 33 14.20 -6.22 8.34
N ASN A 34 14.27 -7.55 8.22
CA ASN A 34 14.32 -8.44 9.37
C ASN A 34 15.70 -8.41 10.05
N PRO A 35 15.85 -8.93 11.29
CA PRO A 35 17.13 -9.03 11.99
C PRO A 35 18.25 -9.78 11.25
N SER A 36 17.91 -10.55 10.22
CA SER A 36 18.90 -11.24 9.37
C SER A 36 19.38 -10.40 8.19
N GLY A 37 18.91 -9.15 8.04
CA GLY A 37 19.22 -8.27 6.91
C GLY A 37 18.39 -8.54 5.65
N GLU A 38 17.36 -9.39 5.72
CA GLU A 38 16.49 -9.68 4.57
C GLU A 38 15.35 -8.68 4.48
N VAL A 39 15.11 -8.20 3.26
CA VAL A 39 13.96 -7.34 2.95
C VAL A 39 12.72 -8.20 2.75
N LEU A 40 11.76 -8.04 3.64
CA LEU A 40 10.49 -8.76 3.64
C LEU A 40 9.32 -7.81 3.42
N ILE A 41 8.25 -8.32 2.81
CA ILE A 41 6.97 -7.62 2.71
C ILE A 41 5.99 -8.37 3.61
N LEU A 42 5.65 -7.76 4.73
CA LEU A 42 4.86 -8.39 5.78
C LEU A 42 3.59 -7.57 6.05
N PRO A 43 2.45 -8.21 6.36
CA PRO A 43 1.23 -7.48 6.74
C PRO A 43 1.45 -6.68 8.02
N ASP A 44 0.89 -5.47 8.05
CA ASP A 44 0.93 -4.53 9.18
C ASP A 44 0.40 -5.15 10.48
N LEU A 45 -0.58 -6.05 10.40
CA LEU A 45 -1.16 -6.81 11.51
C LEU A 45 -0.15 -7.60 12.35
N LEU A 46 1.04 -7.91 11.81
CA LEU A 46 2.10 -8.61 12.54
C LEU A 46 2.89 -7.70 13.49
N PHE A 47 2.68 -6.39 13.38
CA PHE A 47 3.43 -5.39 14.10
C PHE A 47 2.55 -4.61 15.08
N GLU A 48 3.20 -3.93 16.02
CA GLU A 48 2.55 -2.97 16.88
C GLU A 48 2.07 -1.77 16.07
N ASP A 49 0.92 -1.21 16.45
CA ASP A 49 0.30 -0.08 15.76
C ASP A 49 1.11 1.23 15.91
N ASP A 50 1.98 1.29 16.93
CA ASP A 50 2.84 2.44 17.21
C ASP A 50 4.18 2.32 16.47
N PRO A 51 4.45 3.20 15.47
CA PRO A 51 5.75 3.24 14.80
C PRO A 51 6.82 3.71 15.79
N ILE A 52 7.96 3.01 15.79
CA ILE A 52 9.11 3.29 16.65
C ILE A 52 10.13 4.05 15.83
N ILE A 53 10.36 5.30 16.20
CA ILE A 53 11.39 6.12 15.57
C ILE A 53 12.65 5.97 16.39
N VAL A 54 13.65 5.28 15.84
CA VAL A 54 14.93 5.06 16.52
C VAL A 54 15.91 6.16 16.07
N ALA A 55 16.47 6.86 17.05
CA ALA A 55 17.51 7.84 16.80
C ALA A 55 18.75 7.15 16.21
N PRO A 56 19.49 7.82 15.30
CA PRO A 56 20.64 7.20 14.65
C PRO A 56 21.77 6.82 15.62
N GLU A 57 21.85 7.48 16.77
CA GLU A 57 22.79 7.15 17.86
C GLU A 57 22.47 5.80 18.52
N ASP A 58 21.17 5.48 18.66
CA ASP A 58 20.68 4.24 19.28
C ASP A 58 20.55 3.09 18.26
N ALA A 59 20.61 3.38 16.97
CA ALA A 59 20.43 2.40 15.90
C ALA A 59 21.42 1.22 15.98
N SER A 60 22.67 1.47 16.40
CA SER A 60 23.67 0.40 16.56
C SER A 60 23.41 -0.52 17.77
N THR A 61 22.59 -0.06 18.72
CA THR A 61 22.21 -0.82 19.92
C THR A 61 20.90 -1.56 19.70
N GLU A 62 19.94 -0.94 19.00
CA GLU A 62 18.59 -1.49 18.81
C GLU A 62 18.47 -2.46 17.61
N PHE A 63 19.34 -2.34 16.59
CA PHE A 63 19.30 -3.16 15.37
C PHE A 63 20.54 -4.06 15.22
N SER A 64 20.37 -5.17 14.48
CA SER A 64 21.49 -6.04 14.14
C SER A 64 22.42 -5.39 13.10
N PRO A 65 23.72 -5.74 13.08
CA PRO A 65 24.63 -5.21 12.06
C PRO A 65 24.22 -5.61 10.64
N GLU A 66 23.58 -6.77 10.45
CA GLU A 66 23.03 -7.21 9.18
C GLU A 66 21.87 -6.32 8.71
N GLN A 67 20.99 -5.92 9.64
CA GLN A 67 19.90 -4.97 9.37
C GLN A 67 20.41 -3.63 8.89
N LEU A 68 21.38 -3.08 9.62
CA LEU A 68 21.98 -1.78 9.32
C LEU A 68 22.71 -1.78 7.97
N SER A 69 23.39 -2.88 7.65
CA SER A 69 24.03 -3.06 6.35
C SER A 69 23.01 -3.04 5.21
N ALA A 70 21.96 -3.87 5.31
CA ALA A 70 20.91 -3.94 4.30
C ALA A 70 20.17 -2.61 4.13
N TYR A 71 19.95 -1.88 5.22
CA TYR A 71 19.34 -0.55 5.19
C TYR A 71 20.22 0.46 4.45
N SER A 72 21.52 0.47 4.74
CA SER A 72 22.49 1.35 4.06
C SER A 72 22.56 1.10 2.55
N GLU A 73 22.55 -0.17 2.13
CA GLU A 73 22.51 -0.53 0.71
C GLU A 73 21.23 -0.03 0.04
N HIS A 74 20.09 -0.12 0.74
CA HIS A 74 18.83 0.38 0.23
C HIS A 74 18.84 1.90 0.07
N LEU A 75 19.40 2.65 1.02
CA LEU A 75 19.55 4.10 0.93
C LEU A 75 20.41 4.51 -0.26
N VAL A 76 21.56 3.84 -0.47
CA VAL A 76 22.43 4.10 -1.62
C VAL A 76 21.70 3.82 -2.94
N LYS A 77 20.94 2.73 -3.01
CA LYS A 77 20.15 2.38 -4.20
C LYS A 77 19.02 3.38 -4.47
N ALA A 78 18.34 3.85 -3.43
CA ALA A 78 17.30 4.86 -3.53
C ALA A 78 17.88 6.22 -3.97
N ALA A 79 19.02 6.62 -3.41
CA ALA A 79 19.74 7.83 -3.81
C ALA A 79 20.20 7.77 -5.27
N ALA A 80 20.72 6.62 -5.72
CA ALA A 80 21.11 6.41 -7.11
C ALA A 80 19.91 6.49 -8.07
N ALA A 81 18.76 5.92 -7.70
CA ALA A 81 17.53 6.01 -8.48
C ALA A 81 17.01 7.44 -8.55
N ALA A 82 17.04 8.19 -7.44
CA ALA A 82 16.66 9.60 -7.40
C ALA A 82 17.61 10.48 -8.22
N ALA A 83 18.93 10.21 -8.18
CA ALA A 83 19.92 10.91 -9.01
C ALA A 83 19.70 10.62 -10.51
N ALA A 84 19.40 9.37 -10.87
CA ALA A 84 19.06 9.00 -12.26
C ALA A 84 17.76 9.67 -12.72
N ALA A 85 16.74 9.77 -11.86
CA ALA A 85 15.50 10.48 -12.16
C ALA A 85 15.73 11.99 -12.35
N LYS A 86 16.54 12.63 -11.50
CA LYS A 86 16.93 14.04 -11.67
C LYS A 86 17.74 14.28 -12.95
N LEU A 87 18.62 13.35 -13.31
CA LEU A 87 19.39 13.42 -14.56
C LEU A 87 18.50 13.24 -15.78
N ALA A 88 17.50 12.35 -15.72
CA ALA A 88 16.50 12.16 -16.77
C ALA A 88 15.58 13.40 -16.92
N ALA A 89 15.21 14.04 -15.81
CA ALA A 89 14.41 15.28 -15.82
C ALA A 89 15.19 16.51 -16.33
N SER A 90 16.53 16.45 -16.30
CA SER A 90 17.40 17.54 -16.79
C SER A 90 17.74 17.41 -18.29
N ARG A 91 17.23 16.38 -18.97
CA ARG A 91 17.42 16.20 -20.42
C ARG A 91 16.34 17.00 -21.18
N PRO A 92 16.69 17.97 -22.05
CA PRO A 92 15.71 18.77 -22.76
C PRO A 92 14.90 17.89 -23.73
N GLU A 93 13.57 17.96 -23.66
CA GLU A 93 12.67 17.30 -24.61
C GLU A 93 12.89 17.86 -26.03
N PRO A 94 13.09 17.03 -27.06
CA PRO A 94 13.06 17.49 -28.44
C PRO A 94 11.63 17.91 -28.82
N PRO A 95 11.45 18.88 -29.75
CA PRO A 95 10.15 19.46 -30.04
C PRO A 95 9.18 18.42 -30.62
N ARG A 96 7.97 18.36 -30.03
CA ARG A 96 6.85 17.54 -30.47
C ARG A 96 6.51 17.82 -31.94
N ARG A 97 6.78 16.86 -32.83
CA ARG A 97 6.22 16.81 -34.18
C ARG A 97 4.94 15.97 -34.15
N ILE A 98 3.81 16.61 -34.45
CA ILE A 98 2.50 15.99 -34.66
C ILE A 98 2.51 15.30 -36.03
N VAL A 99 2.38 13.98 -36.11
CA VAL A 99 1.71 13.30 -37.26
C VAL A 99 1.16 11.91 -36.87
N ALA A 100 -0.16 11.76 -36.98
CA ALA A 100 -1.05 10.62 -37.27
C ALA A 100 -0.67 9.12 -37.01
N GLU A 101 -1.63 8.39 -36.43
CA GLU A 101 -1.83 6.90 -36.44
C GLU A 101 -2.23 6.36 -37.84
N PRO A 102 -2.19 5.03 -38.19
CA PRO A 102 -2.61 3.85 -37.40
C PRO A 102 -1.70 2.58 -37.44
N ALA A 103 -2.01 1.59 -36.58
CA ALA A 103 -1.25 0.36 -36.23
C ALA A 103 -1.07 -0.72 -37.34
N PRO A 104 -0.16 -1.73 -37.21
CA PRO A 104 -0.30 -2.90 -36.29
C PRO A 104 0.99 -3.38 -35.55
N ARG A 105 0.82 -4.18 -34.48
CA ARG A 105 1.84 -4.66 -33.49
C ARG A 105 2.75 -5.80 -34.02
N PRO A 106 3.94 -6.12 -33.44
CA PRO A 106 4.02 -7.03 -32.25
C PRO A 106 5.23 -6.88 -31.26
N LYS A 107 4.97 -7.12 -29.95
CA LYS A 107 5.69 -7.96 -28.91
C LYS A 107 7.25 -7.96 -28.86
N THR A 108 8.05 -7.84 -27.77
CA THR A 108 7.95 -7.82 -26.28
C THR A 108 9.37 -7.58 -25.69
N ARG A 109 9.55 -6.93 -24.52
CA ARG A 109 10.50 -7.43 -23.47
C ARG A 109 10.14 -6.93 -22.04
N ARG A 110 9.27 -7.73 -21.40
CA ARG A 110 9.07 -8.02 -19.97
C ARG A 110 9.28 -6.91 -18.94
N GLN A 111 8.19 -6.21 -18.66
CA GLN A 111 7.84 -5.79 -17.30
C GLN A 111 7.65 -7.06 -16.45
N GLN A 112 8.28 -7.14 -15.28
CA GLN A 112 7.93 -8.16 -14.29
C GLN A 112 6.59 -7.77 -13.66
N SER A 113 5.51 -8.15 -14.34
CA SER A 113 4.21 -8.38 -13.72
C SER A 113 4.37 -9.61 -12.82
N THR A 114 4.55 -9.40 -11.52
CA THR A 114 4.33 -10.48 -10.55
C THR A 114 2.89 -10.96 -10.70
N PRO A 115 2.64 -12.28 -10.55
CA PRO A 115 1.45 -12.92 -11.07
C PRO A 115 0.21 -12.33 -10.41
N ILE A 116 -0.80 -12.06 -11.23
CA ILE A 116 -2.19 -11.91 -10.84
C ILE A 116 -2.50 -13.11 -9.95
N GLN A 117 -2.42 -12.93 -8.64
CA GLN A 117 -2.90 -13.92 -7.71
C GLN A 117 -4.41 -13.96 -7.90
N THR A 118 -4.86 -15.00 -8.61
CA THR A 118 -6.24 -15.45 -8.69
C THR A 118 -6.70 -15.96 -7.32
N ARG A 119 -6.48 -15.19 -6.25
CA ARG A 119 -7.02 -15.51 -4.94
C ARG A 119 -8.36 -14.81 -4.83
N ARG A 120 -9.43 -15.57 -5.05
CA ARG A 120 -10.73 -15.26 -4.44
C ARG A 120 -10.47 -15.16 -2.94
N GLY A 121 -10.75 -14.02 -2.33
CA GLY A 121 -10.48 -13.81 -0.92
C GLY A 121 -10.51 -12.33 -0.53
N LEU A 122 -10.63 -12.11 0.76
CA LEU A 122 -10.59 -10.80 1.38
C LEU A 122 -9.22 -10.15 1.14
N ALA A 123 -9.21 -9.04 0.41
CA ALA A 123 -8.01 -8.35 -0.05
C ALA A 123 -7.77 -7.01 0.69
N ALA A 124 -8.79 -6.44 1.32
CA ALA A 124 -8.66 -5.26 2.17
C ALA A 124 -9.64 -5.33 3.33
N SER A 125 -9.28 -4.80 4.50
CA SER A 125 -10.22 -4.64 5.60
C SER A 125 -9.93 -3.39 6.43
N TRP A 126 -10.96 -2.76 6.97
CA TRP A 126 -10.81 -1.62 7.88
C TRP A 126 -11.99 -1.50 8.84
N SER A 127 -11.78 -0.81 9.95
CA SER A 127 -12.83 -0.45 10.90
C SER A 127 -13.21 1.03 10.76
N ALA A 128 -14.49 1.33 10.90
CA ALA A 128 -14.99 2.70 10.89
C ALA A 128 -16.28 2.80 11.74
N PRO A 129 -16.57 3.96 12.35
CA PRO A 129 -17.80 4.15 13.13
C PRO A 129 -19.07 4.13 12.25
N ARG A 130 -18.92 4.32 10.93
CA ARG A 130 -20.00 4.28 9.93
C ARG A 130 -19.53 3.53 8.71
N LEU A 131 -20.47 3.12 7.86
CA LEU A 131 -20.14 2.47 6.58
C LEU A 131 -19.39 3.46 5.68
N THR A 132 -18.08 3.27 5.61
CA THR A 132 -17.12 4.20 5.02
C THR A 132 -16.33 3.49 3.93
N PHE A 133 -16.31 4.09 2.74
CA PHE A 133 -15.62 3.59 1.57
C PHE A 133 -14.40 4.44 1.27
N TYR A 134 -13.23 3.80 1.20
CA TYR A 134 -11.96 4.43 0.87
C TYR A 134 -11.54 4.08 -0.55
N LYS A 135 -11.43 5.09 -1.40
CA LYS A 135 -11.02 4.93 -2.80
C LYS A 135 -9.67 4.25 -2.94
N HIS A 136 -8.67 4.68 -2.15
CA HIS A 136 -7.33 4.11 -2.17
C HIS A 136 -7.31 2.62 -1.76
N LYS A 137 -8.29 2.14 -0.99
CA LYS A 137 -8.39 0.74 -0.57
C LYS A 137 -9.19 -0.14 -1.52
N ILE A 138 -10.10 0.45 -2.31
CA ILE A 138 -11.03 -0.27 -3.18
C ILE A 138 -10.59 -0.24 -4.64
N GLU A 139 -10.06 0.87 -5.14
CA GLU A 139 -9.57 1.01 -6.52
C GLU A 139 -8.43 0.05 -6.90
N PRO A 140 -7.42 -0.25 -6.06
CA PRO A 140 -6.38 -1.20 -6.44
C PRO A 140 -6.85 -2.66 -6.41
N LEU A 141 -8.04 -2.94 -5.88
CA LEU A 141 -8.56 -4.31 -5.82
C LEU A 141 -8.88 -4.85 -7.20
N HIS A 142 -8.71 -6.16 -7.37
CA HIS A 142 -9.19 -6.88 -8.53
C HIS A 142 -10.72 -7.06 -8.45
N PRO A 143 -11.49 -7.07 -9.56
CA PRO A 143 -12.96 -7.24 -9.52
C PRO A 143 -13.45 -8.43 -8.68
N LYS A 144 -12.68 -9.53 -8.68
CA LYS A 144 -12.95 -10.77 -7.94
C LYS A 144 -12.49 -10.77 -6.46
N GLN A 145 -11.87 -9.69 -6.00
CA GLN A 145 -11.44 -9.54 -4.61
C GLN A 145 -12.53 -8.84 -3.79
N SER A 146 -12.66 -9.25 -2.54
CA SER A 146 -13.56 -8.63 -1.57
C SER A 146 -12.82 -7.74 -0.58
N PHE A 147 -13.52 -6.76 -0.03
CA PHE A 147 -13.07 -5.95 1.07
C PHE A 147 -14.08 -6.01 2.22
N LYS A 148 -13.58 -5.88 3.46
CA LYS A 148 -14.38 -5.96 4.69
C LYS A 148 -14.37 -4.63 5.43
N ILE A 149 -15.56 -4.14 5.76
CA ILE A 149 -15.76 -2.94 6.57
C ILE A 149 -16.36 -3.38 7.89
N THR A 150 -15.59 -3.25 8.98
CA THR A 150 -16.12 -3.43 10.34
C THR A 150 -16.76 -2.13 10.79
N VAL A 151 -18.07 -2.14 11.01
CA VAL A 151 -18.80 -0.99 11.53
C VAL A 151 -19.10 -1.21 13.00
N GLU A 152 -18.55 -0.34 13.84
CA GLU A 152 -18.74 -0.41 15.29
C GLU A 152 -20.24 -0.40 15.65
N GLY A 153 -20.67 -1.37 16.45
CA GLY A 153 -22.07 -1.54 16.85
C GLY A 153 -23.03 -2.10 15.79
N THR A 154 -22.62 -2.27 14.52
CA THR A 154 -23.49 -2.86 13.48
C THR A 154 -23.00 -4.21 12.95
N GLY A 155 -21.69 -4.42 12.87
CA GLY A 155 -21.07 -5.65 12.38
C GLY A 155 -20.21 -5.47 11.13
N ASP A 156 -19.81 -6.59 10.55
CA ASP A 156 -18.87 -6.65 9.43
C ASP A 156 -19.61 -6.68 8.08
N PHE A 157 -19.12 -5.93 7.10
CA PHE A 157 -19.66 -5.92 5.74
C PHE A 157 -18.58 -6.37 4.75
N GLU A 158 -18.79 -7.48 4.05
CA GLU A 158 -17.85 -7.98 3.05
C GLU A 158 -18.43 -7.85 1.64
N ILE A 159 -17.81 -7.00 0.81
CA ILE A 159 -18.30 -6.63 -0.52
C ILE A 159 -17.20 -6.90 -1.55
N THR A 160 -17.53 -7.51 -2.70
CA THR A 160 -16.58 -7.64 -3.80
C THR A 160 -16.41 -6.32 -4.56
N LYS A 161 -15.26 -6.07 -5.19
CA LYS A 161 -15.12 -4.86 -6.02
C LYS A 161 -16.15 -4.84 -7.15
N GLU A 162 -16.44 -5.99 -7.76
CA GLU A 162 -17.48 -6.09 -8.79
C GLU A 162 -18.86 -5.69 -8.24
N ASP A 163 -19.25 -6.20 -7.07
CA ASP A 163 -20.48 -5.81 -6.39
C ASP A 163 -20.51 -4.32 -6.00
N PHE A 164 -19.38 -3.78 -5.57
CA PHE A 164 -19.22 -2.38 -5.22
C PHE A 164 -19.50 -1.49 -6.44
N VAL A 165 -18.86 -1.78 -7.56
CA VAL A 165 -19.04 -1.03 -8.82
C VAL A 165 -20.48 -1.16 -9.34
N ALA A 166 -21.10 -2.35 -9.20
CA ALA A 166 -22.45 -2.60 -9.68
C ALA A 166 -23.54 -1.92 -8.84
N HIS A 167 -23.39 -1.87 -7.51
CA HIS A 167 -24.49 -1.49 -6.61
C HIS A 167 -24.24 -0.22 -5.79
N PHE A 168 -23.00 0.26 -5.74
CA PHE A 168 -22.60 1.47 -5.02
C PHE A 168 -22.12 2.55 -6.01
N ASN A 169 -22.76 2.63 -7.18
CA ASN A 169 -22.45 3.64 -8.19
C ASN A 169 -22.67 5.07 -7.68
N ASP A 170 -23.60 5.27 -6.75
CA ASP A 170 -23.79 6.53 -6.02
C ASP A 170 -22.55 6.95 -5.23
N VAL A 171 -21.80 6.00 -4.68
CA VAL A 171 -20.50 6.27 -4.03
C VAL A 171 -19.49 6.73 -5.07
N MET A 172 -19.35 6.01 -6.20
CA MET A 172 -18.40 6.36 -7.26
C MET A 172 -18.70 7.68 -7.97
N MET A 173 -19.97 8.07 -8.01
CA MET A 173 -20.44 9.33 -8.60
C MET A 173 -20.40 10.49 -7.61
N SER A 174 -20.20 10.22 -6.31
CA SER A 174 -20.14 11.27 -5.29
C SER A 174 -18.90 12.17 -5.46
N PRO A 175 -19.06 13.50 -5.34
CA PRO A 175 -17.95 14.44 -5.36
C PRO A 175 -16.87 14.11 -4.33
N SER A 176 -17.26 13.79 -3.08
CA SER A 176 -16.33 13.48 -1.99
C SER A 176 -15.51 12.22 -2.27
N TYR A 177 -16.11 11.20 -2.90
CA TYR A 177 -15.37 10.00 -3.27
C TYR A 177 -14.39 10.27 -4.41
N ARG A 178 -14.77 11.13 -5.37
CA ARG A 178 -13.91 11.46 -6.52
C ARG A 178 -12.75 12.37 -6.14
N ALA A 179 -13.03 13.41 -5.36
CA ALA A 179 -12.08 14.44 -4.96
C ALA A 179 -11.21 14.00 -3.78
N ASP A 180 -11.83 13.57 -2.67
CA ASP A 180 -11.14 13.28 -1.41
C ASP A 180 -10.83 11.79 -1.23
N GLY A 181 -11.39 10.93 -2.10
CA GLY A 181 -11.18 9.49 -2.01
C GLY A 181 -11.88 8.82 -0.82
N LEU A 182 -12.89 9.49 -0.26
CA LEU A 182 -13.64 9.05 0.92
C LEU A 182 -15.14 9.25 0.71
N PHE A 183 -15.93 8.27 1.10
CA PHE A 183 -17.38 8.43 1.22
C PHE A 183 -17.90 7.74 2.47
N THR A 184 -18.66 8.47 3.27
CA THR A 184 -19.26 7.94 4.49
C THR A 184 -20.78 8.03 4.38
N TYR A 185 -21.47 6.91 4.57
CA TYR A 185 -22.91 6.92 4.63
C TYR A 185 -23.42 7.48 5.96
N PRO A 186 -24.41 8.38 5.96
CA PRO A 186 -25.04 8.83 7.19
C PRO A 186 -25.81 7.70 7.86
N GLN A 187 -26.45 6.84 7.07
CA GLN A 187 -27.14 5.65 7.55
C GLN A 187 -26.79 4.50 6.63
N ILE A 188 -26.62 3.31 7.18
CA ILE A 188 -26.30 2.11 6.41
C ILE A 188 -27.47 1.83 5.46
N PRO A 189 -27.24 1.85 4.13
CA PRO A 189 -28.33 1.66 3.18
C PRO A 189 -28.72 0.18 3.14
N ASP A 190 -30.00 -0.12 2.89
CA ASP A 190 -30.51 -1.51 2.85
C ASP A 190 -29.73 -2.41 1.89
N LYS A 191 -29.26 -1.85 0.76
CA LYS A 191 -28.42 -2.56 -0.22
C LYS A 191 -27.08 -3.04 0.34
N ALA A 192 -26.60 -2.46 1.45
CA ALA A 192 -25.39 -2.91 2.13
C ALA A 192 -25.67 -4.06 3.10
N LEU A 193 -26.89 -4.18 3.63
CA LEU A 193 -27.26 -5.20 4.62
C LEU A 193 -27.11 -6.63 4.10
N ARG A 194 -27.31 -6.85 2.79
CA ARG A 194 -27.08 -8.17 2.16
C ARG A 194 -25.63 -8.64 2.17
N TYR A 195 -24.69 -7.72 2.40
CA TYR A 195 -23.26 -8.02 2.50
C TYR A 195 -22.79 -8.10 3.95
N ARG A 196 -23.71 -7.95 4.93
CA ARG A 196 -23.38 -8.07 6.34
C ARG A 196 -23.05 -9.53 6.66
N LYS A 197 -21.88 -9.75 7.25
CA LYS A 197 -21.47 -11.03 7.84
C LYS A 197 -21.93 -11.05 9.29
N ALA A 198 -22.52 -12.19 9.67
CA ALA A 198 -23.06 -12.45 11.01
C ALA A 198 -21.93 -12.69 12.02
#